data_AF-A0A653BGK6-F1
#
_entry.id   AF-A0A653BGK6-F1
#
_cell.length_a   1.000
_cell.length_b   1.000
_cell.length_c   1.000
_cell.angle_alpha   90.00
_cell.angle_beta   90.00
_cell.angle_gamma   90.00
#
_symmetry.space_group_name_H-M   'P 1'
#
loop_
_entity.id
_entity.type
_entity.pdbx_description
1 polymer ?
#
loop_
_entity_poly.entity_id
_entity_poly.type
_entity_poly.pdbx_seq_one_letter_code
_entity_poly.pdbx_strand_id
1 'polypeptide(L)'
;MHLPQIGPSGSVQKFDGLCVLPLNIVNEKIYVFLWFWFIFLSVLSGISLIYRCCVIVGPKMRLYLLRAKCRIASSDQVETIANKCEVGDWFVLYQLGKNIDPLIFKEVMSDLAKKLEGKETV
;
A
#
# COMPACT_ATOMS: atom_id res chain seq x y z
N MET A 1 13.15 -11.24 -47.05
CA MET A 1 12.96 -11.77 -48.41
C MET A 1 11.55 -11.38 -48.86
N HIS A 2 11.42 -10.27 -49.59
CA HIS A 2 10.14 -9.84 -50.16
C HIS A 2 9.96 -10.54 -51.50
N LEU A 3 8.97 -11.43 -51.61
CA LEU A 3 8.55 -11.96 -52.91
C LEU A 3 7.64 -10.93 -53.57
N PRO A 4 8.02 -10.34 -54.72
CA PRO A 4 7.10 -9.54 -55.51
C PRO A 4 6.08 -10.47 -56.17
N GLN A 5 4.81 -10.36 -55.79
CA GLN A 5 3.71 -10.97 -56.53
C GLN A 5 3.28 -10.01 -57.66
N ILE A 6 3.28 -10.50 -58.89
CA ILE A 6 2.99 -9.73 -60.10
C ILE A 6 1.55 -10.04 -60.50
N GLY A 7 0.68 -9.03 -60.55
CA GLY A 7 -0.71 -9.19 -60.96
C GLY A 7 -0.86 -9.37 -62.49
N PRO A 8 -2.04 -9.82 -62.97
CA PRO A 8 -2.28 -10.10 -64.40
C PRO A 8 -2.18 -8.88 -65.34
N SER A 9 -2.03 -7.67 -64.81
CA SER A 9 -1.80 -6.42 -65.57
C SER A 9 -0.32 -5.99 -65.63
N GLY A 10 0.63 -6.80 -65.14
CA GLY A 10 2.07 -6.50 -65.20
C GLY A 10 2.57 -5.38 -64.28
N SER A 11 1.68 -4.77 -63.48
CA SER A 11 2.06 -3.82 -62.44
C SER A 11 2.51 -4.56 -61.17
N VAL A 12 3.65 -4.16 -60.61
CA VAL A 12 4.13 -4.64 -59.30
C VAL A 12 3.13 -4.17 -58.24
N GLN A 13 2.23 -5.06 -57.83
CA GLN A 13 1.28 -4.76 -56.76
C GLN A 13 2.02 -4.98 -55.44
N LYS A 14 2.54 -3.89 -54.88
CA LYS A 14 2.97 -3.86 -53.49
C LYS A 14 1.72 -4.11 -52.65
N PHE A 15 1.49 -5.36 -52.26
CA PHE A 15 0.76 -5.58 -51.03
C PHE A 15 1.64 -4.96 -49.96
N ASP A 16 1.32 -3.72 -49.59
CA ASP A 16 1.65 -3.19 -48.28
C ASP A 16 0.87 -4.05 -47.30
N GLY A 17 1.32 -5.30 -47.11
CA GLY A 17 1.04 -6.06 -45.93
C GLY A 17 1.61 -5.18 -44.84
N LEU A 18 0.74 -4.33 -44.29
CA LEU A 18 1.01 -3.45 -43.17
C LEU A 18 1.84 -4.28 -42.20
N CYS A 19 3.16 -4.08 -42.19
CA CYS A 19 4.05 -4.60 -41.18
C CYS A 19 3.81 -3.79 -39.90
N VAL A 20 2.54 -3.69 -39.50
CA VAL A 20 2.18 -3.53 -38.11
C VAL A 20 2.48 -4.89 -37.54
N LEU A 21 3.73 -5.05 -37.10
CA LEU A 21 4.20 -6.20 -36.34
C LEU A 21 3.04 -6.61 -35.42
N PRO A 22 2.55 -7.86 -35.42
CA PRO A 22 1.46 -8.27 -34.53
C PRO A 22 1.73 -7.87 -33.07
N LEU A 23 3.01 -7.70 -32.73
CA LEU A 23 3.51 -7.06 -31.52
C LEU A 23 2.94 -5.66 -31.27
N ASN A 24 2.84 -4.76 -32.26
CA ASN A 24 2.35 -3.38 -32.10
C ASN A 24 0.84 -3.32 -31.80
N ILE A 25 0.04 -4.23 -32.39
CA ILE A 25 -1.39 -4.30 -32.07
C ILE A 25 -1.60 -4.86 -30.66
N VAL A 26 -0.83 -5.87 -30.25
CA VAL A 26 -0.86 -6.41 -28.89
C VAL A 26 -0.34 -5.37 -27.89
N ASN A 27 0.71 -4.63 -28.25
CA ASN A 27 1.27 -3.53 -27.48
C ASN A 27 0.22 -2.44 -27.25
N GLU A 28 -0.50 -2.02 -28.29
CA GLU A 28 -1.58 -1.04 -28.16
C GLU A 28 -2.63 -1.49 -27.12
N LYS A 29 -3.08 -2.75 -27.16
CA LYS A 29 -4.13 -3.23 -26.24
C LYS A 29 -3.61 -3.40 -24.80
N ILE A 30 -2.39 -3.92 -24.62
CA ILE A 30 -1.84 -4.14 -23.27
C ILE A 30 -1.43 -2.83 -22.60
N TYR A 31 -0.93 -1.85 -23.35
CA TYR A 31 -0.58 -0.54 -22.78
C TYR A 31 -1.81 0.20 -22.29
N VAL A 32 -2.93 0.13 -23.03
CA VAL A 32 -4.19 0.74 -22.59
C VAL A 32 -4.68 0.08 -21.29
N PHE A 33 -4.66 -1.25 -21.20
CA PHE A 33 -5.03 -1.96 -19.96
C PHE A 33 -4.11 -1.60 -18.78
N LEU A 34 -2.79 -1.67 -19.00
CA LEU A 34 -1.79 -1.34 -17.98
C LEU A 34 -1.87 0.12 -17.55
N TRP A 35 -2.20 1.05 -18.46
CA TRP A 35 -2.38 2.45 -18.13
C TRP A 35 -3.49 2.64 -17.10
N PHE A 36 -4.69 2.10 -17.35
CA PHE A 36 -5.78 2.15 -16.38
C PHE A 36 -5.41 1.44 -15.06
N TRP A 37 -4.77 0.29 -15.15
CA TRP A 37 -4.32 -0.47 -13.98
C TRP A 37 -3.30 0.32 -13.13
N PHE A 38 -2.32 0.96 -13.76
CA PHE A 38 -1.32 1.78 -13.06
C PHE A 38 -1.93 3.03 -12.46
N ILE A 39 -2.87 3.69 -13.14
CA ILE A 39 -3.61 4.82 -12.55
C ILE A 39 -4.36 4.35 -11.30
N PHE A 40 -5.06 3.21 -11.37
CA PHE A 40 -5.74 2.64 -10.21
C PHE A 40 -4.78 2.32 -9.05
N LEU A 41 -3.66 1.63 -9.32
CA LEU A 41 -2.64 1.34 -8.32
C LEU A 41 -2.00 2.61 -7.75
N SER A 42 -1.78 3.63 -8.58
CA SER A 42 -1.24 4.92 -8.16
C SER A 42 -2.22 5.65 -7.23
N VAL A 43 -3.52 5.61 -7.51
CA VAL A 43 -4.55 6.19 -6.63
C VAL A 43 -4.59 5.45 -5.30
N LEU A 44 -4.63 4.11 -5.28
CA LEU A 44 -4.63 3.33 -4.04
C LEU A 44 -3.37 3.57 -3.19
N SER A 45 -2.21 3.65 -3.85
CA SER A 45 -0.93 3.94 -3.20
C SER A 45 -0.90 5.37 -2.66
N GLY A 46 -1.42 6.33 -3.43
CA GLY A 46 -1.56 7.72 -3.02
C GLY A 46 -2.45 7.88 -1.79
N ILE A 47 -3.62 7.23 -1.77
CA ILE A 47 -4.51 7.21 -0.60
C ILE A 47 -3.79 6.62 0.62
N SER A 48 -3.07 5.51 0.44
CA SER A 48 -2.31 4.87 1.51
C SER A 48 -1.19 5.76 2.06
N LEU A 49 -0.50 6.50 1.19
CA LEU A 49 0.52 7.47 1.57
C LEU A 49 -0.09 8.67 2.30
N ILE A 50 -1.18 9.24 1.79
CA ILE A 50 -1.88 10.36 2.44
C ILE A 50 -2.35 9.94 3.84
N TYR A 51 -2.95 8.76 3.98
CA TYR A 51 -3.32 8.21 5.29
C TYR A 51 -2.12 8.14 6.24
N ARG A 52 -0.99 7.58 5.77
CA ARG A 52 0.25 7.53 6.57
C ARG A 52 0.76 8.91 6.94
N CYS A 53 0.79 9.85 6.00
CA CYS A 53 1.21 11.23 6.26
C CYS A 53 0.31 11.91 7.30
N CYS A 54 -1.02 11.81 7.17
CA CYS A 54 -1.96 12.35 8.15
C CYS A 54 -1.74 11.77 9.56
N VAL A 55 -1.45 10.47 9.65
CA VAL A 55 -1.16 9.80 10.92
C VAL A 55 0.18 10.24 11.52
N ILE A 56 1.21 10.45 10.70
CA ILE A 56 2.53 10.92 11.13
C ILE A 56 2.46 12.38 11.62
N VAL A 57 1.74 13.24 10.90
CA VAL A 57 1.61 14.67 11.24
C VAL A 57 0.69 14.88 12.45
N GLY A 58 -0.27 13.97 12.69
CA GLY A 58 -1.26 14.07 13.75
C GLY A 58 -0.96 13.19 14.98
N PRO A 59 -0.20 13.66 16.00
CA PRO A 59 0.01 12.90 17.24
C PRO A 59 -1.31 12.61 17.99
N LYS A 60 -2.36 13.41 17.76
CA LYS A 60 -3.70 13.17 18.32
C LYS A 60 -4.46 12.04 17.59
N MET A 61 -4.26 11.89 16.27
CA MET A 61 -4.81 10.78 15.49
C MET A 61 -4.18 9.44 15.90
N ARG A 62 -2.88 9.46 16.21
CA ARG A 62 -2.12 8.34 16.76
C ARG A 62 -2.76 7.77 18.03
N LEU A 63 -3.09 8.66 18.97
CA LEU A 63 -3.78 8.31 20.22
C LEU A 63 -5.19 7.77 19.94
N TYR A 64 -5.95 8.42 19.05
CA TYR A 64 -7.33 8.02 18.75
C TYR A 64 -7.41 6.61 18.13
N LEU A 65 -6.53 6.29 17.18
CA LEU A 65 -6.46 4.98 16.54
C LEU A 65 -6.05 3.88 17.53
N LEU A 66 -5.07 4.15 18.41
CA LEU A 66 -4.68 3.19 19.44
C LEU A 66 -5.81 2.99 20.45
N ARG A 67 -6.49 4.07 20.86
CA ARG A 67 -7.62 4.04 21.80
C ARG A 67 -8.84 3.31 21.23
N ALA A 68 -9.10 3.43 19.93
CA ALA A 68 -10.18 2.71 19.26
C ALA A 68 -9.96 1.18 19.26
N LYS A 69 -8.71 0.73 19.08
CA LYS A 69 -8.34 -0.68 19.16
C LYS A 69 -8.26 -1.19 20.60
N CYS A 70 -7.75 -0.36 21.51
CA CYS A 70 -7.59 -0.67 22.92
C CYS A 70 -8.80 -0.24 23.75
N ARG A 71 -10.04 -0.36 23.25
CA ARG A 71 -11.24 -0.01 24.03
C ARG A 71 -11.33 -0.76 25.37
N ILE A 72 -10.64 -1.91 25.47
CA ILE A 72 -10.57 -2.78 26.65
C ILE A 72 -9.39 -2.41 27.59
N ALA A 73 -8.42 -1.61 27.13
CA ALA A 73 -7.29 -1.16 27.94
C ALA A 73 -7.59 0.21 28.58
N SER A 74 -7.02 0.46 29.75
CA SER A 74 -7.17 1.73 30.47
C SER A 74 -6.60 2.90 29.66
N SER A 75 -7.34 4.01 29.56
CA SER A 75 -6.95 5.18 28.76
C SER A 75 -5.62 5.79 29.16
N ASP A 76 -5.25 5.68 30.43
CA ASP A 76 -4.04 6.25 31.01
C ASP A 76 -2.77 5.59 30.44
N GLN A 77 -2.74 4.25 30.43
CA GLN A 77 -1.65 3.45 29.89
C GLN A 77 -1.47 3.66 28.37
N VAL A 78 -2.57 3.79 27.65
CA VAL A 78 -2.57 4.08 26.20
C VAL A 78 -2.00 5.46 25.91
N GLU A 79 -2.29 6.45 26.76
CA GLU A 79 -1.77 7.81 26.63
C GLU A 79 -0.26 7.87 26.95
N THR A 80 0.20 7.16 27.97
CA THR A 80 1.63 7.02 28.30
C THR A 80 2.41 6.41 27.13
N ILE A 81 1.93 5.30 26.56
CA ILE A 81 2.54 4.68 25.36
C ILE A 81 2.51 5.65 24.18
N ALA A 82 1.37 6.30 23.94
CA ALA A 82 1.21 7.22 22.81
C ALA A 82 2.03 8.51 22.95
N ASN A 83 2.48 8.89 24.14
CA ASN A 83 3.41 10.02 24.33
C ASN A 83 4.88 9.58 24.34
N LYS A 84 5.19 8.35 24.78
CA LYS A 84 6.58 7.85 24.93
C LYS A 84 7.13 7.14 23.68
N CYS A 85 6.29 6.45 22.90
CA CYS A 85 6.75 5.69 21.74
C CYS A 85 7.10 6.59 20.54
N GLU A 86 8.04 6.19 19.71
CA GLU A 86 8.32 6.87 18.44
C GLU A 86 7.26 6.51 17.37
N VAL A 87 7.26 7.22 16.23
CA VAL A 87 6.26 6.96 15.17
C VAL A 87 6.39 5.54 14.61
N GLY A 88 7.62 4.99 14.59
CA GLY A 88 7.92 3.63 14.17
C GLY A 88 7.34 2.58 15.12
N ASP A 89 7.57 2.73 16.42
CA ASP A 89 7.01 1.83 17.45
C ASP A 89 5.49 1.81 17.39
N TRP A 90 4.87 2.99 17.27
CA TRP A 90 3.43 3.07 17.14
C TRP A 90 2.91 2.34 15.89
N PHE A 91 3.61 2.45 14.76
CA PHE A 91 3.23 1.74 13.54
C PHE A 91 3.32 0.22 13.72
N VAL A 92 4.40 -0.27 14.34
CA VAL A 92 4.57 -1.70 14.65
C VAL A 92 3.45 -2.17 15.57
N LEU A 93 3.15 -1.43 16.64
CA LEU A 93 2.05 -1.73 17.56
C LEU A 93 0.69 -1.73 16.86
N TYR A 94 0.47 -0.79 15.94
CA TYR A 94 -0.74 -0.73 15.14
C TYR A 94 -0.87 -1.95 14.21
N GLN A 95 0.21 -2.39 13.55
CA GLN A 95 0.19 -3.62 12.76
C GLN A 95 -0.01 -4.85 13.65
N LEU A 96 0.62 -4.89 14.82
CA LEU A 96 0.48 -5.98 15.78
C LEU A 96 -0.99 -6.14 16.21
N GLY A 97 -1.66 -5.05 16.59
CA GLY A 97 -3.08 -5.06 16.96
C GLY A 97 -4.05 -5.32 15.80
N LYS A 98 -3.57 -5.36 14.56
CA LYS A 98 -4.36 -5.84 13.41
C LYS A 98 -4.22 -7.35 13.17
N ASN A 99 -3.12 -7.96 13.61
CA ASN A 99 -2.81 -9.36 13.34
C ASN A 99 -2.95 -10.28 14.56
N ILE A 100 -3.14 -9.72 15.77
CA ILE A 100 -3.26 -10.45 17.04
C ILE A 100 -4.66 -10.28 17.64
N ASP A 101 -5.11 -11.30 18.37
CA ASP A 101 -6.33 -11.26 19.18
C ASP A 101 -6.38 -10.06 20.15
N PRO A 102 -7.54 -9.41 20.29
CA PRO A 102 -7.67 -8.19 21.09
C PRO A 102 -7.34 -8.38 22.58
N LEU A 103 -7.50 -9.60 23.12
CA LEU A 103 -7.14 -9.93 24.51
C LEU A 103 -5.62 -9.98 24.71
N ILE A 104 -4.91 -10.66 23.81
CA ILE A 104 -3.44 -10.76 23.85
C ILE A 104 -2.82 -9.39 23.59
N PHE A 105 -3.36 -8.63 22.64
CA PHE A 105 -2.90 -7.27 22.37
C PHE A 105 -3.05 -6.35 23.60
N LYS A 106 -4.11 -6.52 24.40
CA LYS A 106 -4.27 -5.79 25.66
C LYS A 106 -3.18 -6.14 26.67
N GLU A 107 -2.83 -7.41 26.82
CA GLU A 107 -1.75 -7.84 27.73
C GLU A 107 -0.40 -7.25 27.32
N VAL A 108 -0.07 -7.33 26.03
CA VAL A 108 1.14 -6.70 25.47
C VAL A 108 1.18 -5.19 25.78
N MET A 109 0.03 -4.51 25.64
CA MET A 109 -0.03 -3.08 25.93
C MET A 109 0.10 -2.75 27.41
N SER A 110 -0.47 -3.58 28.28
CA SER A 110 -0.30 -3.44 29.73
C SER A 110 1.15 -3.66 30.15
N ASP A 111 1.82 -4.67 29.59
CA ASP A 111 3.23 -4.97 29.91
C ASP A 111 4.17 -3.88 29.40
N LEU A 112 3.93 -3.38 28.18
CA LEU A 112 4.71 -2.30 27.61
C LEU A 112 4.58 -1.00 28.42
N ALA A 113 3.37 -0.65 28.85
CA ALA A 113 3.16 0.55 29.67
C ALA A 113 3.87 0.44 31.03
N LYS A 114 3.81 -0.71 31.70
CA LYS A 114 4.57 -0.96 32.95
C LYS A 114 6.08 -0.78 32.77
N LYS A 115 6.64 -1.30 31.68
CA LYS A 115 8.06 -1.15 31.35
C LYS A 115 8.43 0.32 31.07
N LEU A 116 7.56 1.06 30.38
CA LEU A 116 7.77 2.48 30.08
C LEU A 116 7.67 3.39 31.32
N GLU A 117 6.89 2.99 32.34
CA GLU A 117 6.80 3.66 33.64
C GLU A 117 8.02 3.39 34.55
N GLY A 118 9.01 2.60 34.11
CA GLY A 118 10.22 2.31 34.88
C GLY A 118 10.00 1.33 36.03
N LYS A 119 8.92 0.55 36.02
CA LYS A 119 8.79 -0.64 36.88
C LYS A 119 9.58 -1.80 36.27
N GLU A 120 10.91 -1.64 36.24
CA GLU A 120 11.82 -2.77 36.12
C GLU A 120 11.86 -3.48 37.48
N THR A 121 10.97 -4.47 37.68
CA THR A 121 11.29 -5.54 38.62
C THR A 121 12.16 -6.53 37.88
N VAL A 122 13.45 -6.44 38.20
CA VAL A 122 14.46 -7.50 38.10
C VAL A 122 13.87 -8.88 38.37
#